data_AF-F5VDU1-F1
#
_entry.id   AF-F5VDU1-F1
#
_cell.length_a   1.000
_cell.length_b   1.000
_cell.length_c   1.000
_cell.angle_alpha   90.00
_cell.angle_beta   90.00
_cell.angle_gamma   90.00
#
_symmetry.space_group_name_H-M   'P 1'
#
loop_
_entity.id
_entity.type
_entity.pdbx_description
1 polymer ?
#
loop_
_entity_poly.entity_id
_entity_poly.type
_entity_poly.pdbx_seq_one_letter_code
_entity_poly.pdbx_strand_id
1 'polypeptide(L)'
;MSGEEANSMLQSVMKHHHMQMPWHNFTPDNSNTPAKRATLKEKATLVGRVGIMLLSYGTGAWRVRDSMNTIARELNISCSADVGLVSIEYTCVDEEGHGYTQALSLASTGVNTDKLSEMEQFVMDFNKGGSDLSSEQIHEILDEIERKPGHYTAIMAGLAAASACCAFVFLLGGGLVEMLCSFVGAGFGNYIRRKMIERRITLLACVSVSVAVACIFYLIAFKSLVAIMHVSLQHEAGYIGAMLFVIPGFPFITSGLDIAKLDMRSGLERMMYAIMIITVATLVGWVVAMAVHLKPVNFIPLDLGVIPMMLLRIPASFVGVFGFSIMFNSTIEMATWAGIIGAIANTLRLELVDLTNIPAGAAAFTAALVAGLLASLIKGYPRISLTVPSIVIMVPGLYMYRAVYNIGVASINVGATWLTEAALIVMFLPLGLITARILTDKKWRYKD
;
A
#
# COMPACT_ATOMS: atom_id res chain seq x y z
N MET A 1 -33.07 -15.80 17.34
CA MET A 1 -31.88 -16.58 17.75
C MET A 1 -32.12 -17.16 19.14
N SER A 2 -31.81 -18.43 19.38
CA SER A 2 -31.85 -18.98 20.73
C SER A 2 -30.76 -18.36 21.61
N GLY A 3 -30.99 -18.24 22.92
CA GLY A 3 -30.05 -17.63 23.86
C GLY A 3 -28.68 -18.35 23.93
N GLU A 4 -28.63 -19.64 23.61
CA GLU A 4 -27.37 -20.42 23.55
C GLU A 4 -26.55 -20.13 22.29
N GLU A 5 -27.17 -19.92 21.13
CA GLU A 5 -26.47 -19.58 19.89
C GLU A 5 -25.81 -18.20 19.98
N ALA A 6 -26.51 -17.20 20.52
CA ALA A 6 -25.97 -15.86 20.77
C ALA A 6 -24.76 -15.91 21.72
N ASN A 7 -24.84 -16.74 22.77
CA ASN A 7 -23.79 -16.89 23.77
C ASN A 7 -22.56 -17.64 23.20
N SER A 8 -22.78 -18.64 22.35
CA SER A 8 -21.68 -19.36 21.66
C SER A 8 -20.95 -18.49 20.62
N MET A 9 -21.68 -17.62 19.89
CA MET A 9 -21.08 -16.64 18.99
C MET A 9 -20.24 -15.62 19.75
N LEU A 10 -20.78 -15.05 20.84
CA LEU A 10 -20.04 -14.14 21.73
C LEU A 10 -18.77 -14.79 22.30
N GLN A 11 -18.86 -16.03 22.78
CA GLN A 11 -17.70 -16.77 23.26
C GLN A 11 -16.67 -17.06 22.17
N SER A 12 -17.07 -17.22 20.90
CA SER A 12 -16.14 -17.38 19.79
C SER A 12 -15.40 -16.08 19.45
N VAL A 13 -16.10 -14.93 19.52
CA VAL A 13 -15.57 -13.58 19.28
C VAL A 13 -14.57 -13.17 20.37
N MET A 14 -14.78 -13.62 21.60
CA MET A 14 -13.95 -13.30 22.78
C MET A 14 -12.61 -14.08 22.86
N LYS A 15 -12.35 -15.06 21.97
CA LYS A 15 -11.11 -15.86 21.99
C LYS A 15 -9.92 -15.19 21.29
N HIS A 16 -10.15 -14.12 20.55
CA HIS A 16 -9.10 -13.40 19.83
C HIS A 16 -8.55 -12.23 20.67
N HIS A 17 -7.21 -12.02 20.61
CA HIS A 17 -6.56 -10.88 21.28
C HIS A 17 -7.18 -9.53 20.87
N HIS A 18 -7.64 -9.41 19.63
CA HIS A 18 -8.55 -8.36 19.20
C HIS A 18 -9.94 -8.95 19.00
N MET A 19 -10.87 -8.57 19.86
CA MET A 19 -12.27 -9.00 19.79
C MET A 19 -13.00 -8.22 18.69
N GLN A 20 -13.82 -8.91 17.91
CA GLN A 20 -14.67 -8.26 16.92
C GLN A 20 -15.81 -7.52 17.60
N MET A 21 -16.16 -6.35 17.08
CA MET A 21 -17.33 -5.60 17.57
C MET A 21 -18.61 -6.28 17.07
N PRO A 22 -19.59 -6.56 17.94
CA PRO A 22 -20.86 -7.13 17.53
C PRO A 22 -21.76 -6.03 16.95
N TRP A 23 -21.51 -5.61 15.71
CA TRP A 23 -22.17 -4.46 15.06
C TRP A 23 -23.70 -4.53 15.12
N HIS A 24 -24.27 -5.71 14.86
CA HIS A 24 -25.71 -5.97 14.86
C HIS A 24 -26.34 -5.96 16.27
N ASN A 25 -25.56 -5.98 17.35
CA ASN A 25 -26.11 -5.84 18.71
C ASN A 25 -26.39 -4.38 19.09
N PHE A 26 -25.96 -3.43 18.25
CA PHE A 26 -26.25 -2.00 18.45
C PHE A 26 -27.58 -1.58 17.84
N THR A 27 -28.18 -2.42 16.99
CA THR A 27 -29.50 -2.23 16.40
C THR A 27 -30.58 -2.96 17.23
N PRO A 28 -31.72 -2.32 17.53
CA PRO A 28 -32.84 -3.02 18.14
C PRO A 28 -33.43 -4.05 17.16
N ASP A 29 -33.70 -5.26 17.65
CA ASP A 29 -34.34 -6.34 16.87
C ASP A 29 -35.61 -5.83 16.16
N ASN A 30 -35.70 -6.04 14.84
CA ASN A 30 -36.82 -5.62 13.96
C ASN A 30 -37.00 -4.10 13.73
N SER A 31 -35.98 -3.27 13.94
CA SER A 31 -36.05 -1.86 13.54
C SER A 31 -36.05 -1.70 12.01
N ASN A 32 -37.24 -1.57 11.42
CA ASN A 32 -37.41 -1.04 10.06
C ASN A 32 -37.36 0.50 10.04
N THR A 33 -36.84 1.10 11.12
CA THR A 33 -36.72 2.55 11.27
C THR A 33 -35.59 3.02 10.36
N PRO A 34 -35.82 4.04 9.51
CA PRO A 34 -34.75 4.64 8.72
C PRO A 34 -33.61 5.12 9.64
N ALA A 35 -32.35 4.91 9.23
CA ALA A 35 -31.17 5.26 10.02
C ALA A 35 -31.15 6.74 10.43
N LYS A 36 -31.76 7.61 9.63
CA LYS A 36 -31.93 9.04 9.97
C LYS A 36 -32.73 9.29 11.26
N ARG A 37 -33.65 8.39 11.60
CA ARG A 37 -34.50 8.45 12.81
C ARG A 37 -34.03 7.48 13.91
N ALA A 38 -32.90 6.81 13.71
CA ALA A 38 -32.30 5.92 14.69
C ALA A 38 -31.75 6.70 15.90
N THR A 39 -31.44 5.96 16.97
CA THR A 39 -30.79 6.53 18.17
C THR A 39 -29.40 7.07 17.85
N LEU A 40 -28.90 8.04 18.64
CA LEU A 40 -27.52 8.55 18.50
C LEU A 40 -26.49 7.43 18.55
N LYS A 41 -26.70 6.43 19.41
CA LYS A 41 -25.82 5.26 19.55
C LYS A 41 -25.74 4.45 18.24
N GLU A 42 -26.88 4.18 17.59
CA GLU A 42 -26.91 3.49 16.30
C GLU A 42 -26.21 4.31 15.21
N LYS A 43 -26.55 5.60 15.10
CA LYS A 43 -25.94 6.50 14.11
C LYS A 43 -24.42 6.57 14.28
N ALA A 44 -23.95 6.74 15.51
CA ALA A 44 -22.53 6.77 15.80
C ALA A 44 -21.83 5.45 15.46
N THR A 45 -22.47 4.30 15.74
CA THR A 45 -21.94 2.98 15.41
C THR A 45 -21.80 2.77 13.90
N LEU A 46 -22.75 3.26 13.10
CA LEU A 46 -22.64 3.26 11.63
C LEU A 46 -21.44 4.09 11.15
N VAL A 47 -21.29 5.32 11.67
CA VAL A 47 -20.16 6.19 11.35
C VAL A 47 -18.82 5.54 11.70
N GLY A 48 -18.72 4.97 12.91
CA GLY A 48 -17.53 4.26 13.37
C GLY A 48 -17.20 3.03 12.53
N ARG A 49 -18.21 2.23 12.15
CA ARG A 49 -18.04 1.04 11.32
C ARG A 49 -17.53 1.38 9.92
N VAL A 50 -18.08 2.40 9.28
CA VAL A 50 -17.59 2.89 7.98
C VAL A 50 -16.14 3.36 8.10
N GLY A 51 -15.82 4.12 9.16
CA GLY A 51 -14.47 4.60 9.42
C GLY A 51 -13.46 3.47 9.58
N ILE A 52 -13.75 2.48 10.43
CA ILE A 52 -12.81 1.38 10.73
C ILE A 52 -12.61 0.46 9.53
N MET A 53 -13.63 0.25 8.70
CA MET A 53 -13.51 -0.51 7.45
C MET A 53 -12.61 0.22 6.44
N LEU A 54 -12.83 1.52 6.21
CA LEU A 54 -11.98 2.33 5.33
C LEU A 54 -10.51 2.33 5.79
N LEU A 55 -10.28 2.47 7.10
CA LEU A 55 -8.94 2.41 7.68
C LEU A 55 -8.28 1.03 7.44
N SER A 56 -9.05 -0.05 7.59
CA SER A 56 -8.56 -1.42 7.38
C SER A 56 -8.16 -1.74 5.93
N TYR A 57 -8.71 -1.00 4.97
CA TYR A 57 -8.38 -1.12 3.54
C TYR A 57 -7.23 -0.21 3.10
N GLY A 58 -6.63 0.53 4.03
CA GLY A 58 -5.33 1.18 3.86
C GLY A 58 -5.37 2.66 3.48
N THR A 59 -6.56 3.26 3.29
CA THR A 59 -6.71 4.68 2.90
C THR A 59 -6.21 5.63 3.99
N GLY A 60 -5.92 6.89 3.62
CA GLY A 60 -5.37 7.91 4.53
C GLY A 60 -6.39 8.47 5.54
N ALA A 61 -5.90 8.99 6.66
CA ALA A 61 -6.73 9.50 7.75
C ALA A 61 -7.71 10.58 7.30
N TRP A 62 -7.25 11.51 6.47
CA TRP A 62 -8.10 12.56 5.92
C TRP A 62 -9.33 11.99 5.19
N ARG A 63 -9.13 10.92 4.39
CA ARG A 63 -10.19 10.29 3.62
C ARG A 63 -11.15 9.51 4.50
N VAL A 64 -10.63 8.81 5.52
CA VAL A 64 -11.47 8.15 6.55
C VAL A 64 -12.38 9.18 7.20
N ARG A 65 -11.83 10.32 7.64
CA ARG A 65 -12.59 11.42 8.26
C ARG A 65 -13.62 12.04 7.32
N ASP A 66 -13.26 12.31 6.06
CA ASP A 66 -14.19 12.85 5.05
C ASP A 66 -15.39 11.93 4.84
N SER A 67 -15.17 10.61 4.80
CA SER A 67 -16.23 9.62 4.70
C SER A 67 -17.08 9.55 5.97
N MET A 68 -16.46 9.51 7.15
CA MET A 68 -17.19 9.55 8.44
C MET A 68 -18.07 10.81 8.55
N ASN A 69 -17.54 11.97 8.18
CA ASN A 69 -18.27 13.24 8.14
C ASN A 69 -19.42 13.23 7.13
N THR A 70 -19.26 12.50 6.02
CA THR A 70 -20.33 12.35 5.02
C THR A 70 -21.48 11.53 5.56
N ILE A 71 -21.20 10.38 6.19
CA ILE A 71 -22.23 9.56 6.85
C ILE A 71 -22.90 10.34 7.99
N ALA A 72 -22.11 11.02 8.82
CA ALA A 72 -22.62 11.80 9.96
C ALA A 72 -23.59 12.92 9.51
N ARG A 73 -23.21 13.67 8.46
CA ARG A 73 -24.05 14.74 7.90
C ARG A 73 -25.41 14.23 7.40
N GLU A 74 -25.43 13.10 6.67
CA GLU A 74 -26.68 12.50 6.20
C GLU A 74 -27.57 11.95 7.33
N LEU A 75 -26.96 11.59 8.46
CA LEU A 75 -27.65 11.13 9.66
C LEU A 75 -28.06 12.27 10.62
N ASN A 76 -27.85 13.54 10.22
CA ASN A 76 -28.07 14.75 11.03
C ASN A 76 -27.33 14.72 12.38
N ILE A 77 -26.08 14.27 12.37
CA ILE A 77 -25.19 14.34 13.55
C ILE A 77 -23.86 14.97 13.15
N SER A 78 -23.19 15.61 14.10
CA SER A 78 -21.81 16.04 13.94
C SER A 78 -20.87 14.91 14.35
N CYS A 79 -19.70 14.82 13.72
CA CYS A 79 -18.66 13.84 14.06
C CYS A 79 -17.31 14.54 14.14
N SER A 80 -16.59 14.30 15.23
CA SER A 80 -15.19 14.65 15.39
C SER A 80 -14.39 13.37 15.54
N ALA A 81 -13.43 13.12 14.65
CA ALA A 81 -12.66 11.88 14.62
C ALA A 81 -11.16 12.15 14.56
N ASP A 82 -10.43 11.47 15.45
CA ASP A 82 -8.99 11.29 15.39
C ASP A 82 -8.67 9.88 14.86
N VAL A 83 -7.82 9.82 13.83
CA VAL A 83 -7.58 8.60 13.04
C VAL A 83 -6.08 8.31 13.05
N GLY A 84 -5.70 7.17 13.61
CA GLY A 84 -4.34 6.63 13.57
C GLY A 84 -4.12 5.67 12.39
N LEU A 85 -3.14 4.79 12.51
CA LEU A 85 -2.85 3.70 11.57
C LEU A 85 -3.72 2.47 11.83
N VAL A 86 -3.98 2.16 13.11
CA VAL A 86 -4.72 0.97 13.56
C VAL A 86 -5.85 1.31 14.54
N SER A 87 -6.13 2.58 14.78
CA SER A 87 -7.18 3.00 15.71
C SER A 87 -7.93 4.23 15.22
N ILE A 88 -9.19 4.34 15.64
CA ILE A 88 -10.05 5.52 15.43
C ILE A 88 -10.69 5.86 16.78
N GLU A 89 -10.56 7.12 17.19
CA GLU A 89 -11.25 7.69 18.33
C GLU A 89 -12.20 8.75 17.80
N TYR A 90 -13.49 8.63 18.09
CA TYR A 90 -14.47 9.56 17.54
C TYR A 90 -15.60 9.87 18.51
N THR A 91 -16.11 11.08 18.39
CA THR A 91 -17.27 11.60 19.15
C THR A 91 -18.32 12.06 18.16
N CYS A 92 -19.54 11.54 18.30
CA CYS A 92 -20.70 12.02 17.58
C CYS A 92 -21.60 12.84 18.51
N VAL A 93 -22.14 13.97 18.01
CA VAL A 93 -23.06 14.84 18.78
C VAL A 93 -24.31 15.11 17.96
N ASP A 94 -25.48 14.92 18.57
CA ASP A 94 -26.79 15.23 17.96
C ASP A 94 -27.19 16.71 18.10
N GLU A 95 -28.36 17.08 17.55
CA GLU A 95 -28.90 18.44 17.61
C GLU A 95 -29.27 18.88 19.04
N GLU A 96 -29.51 17.93 19.95
CA GLU A 96 -29.83 18.19 21.35
C GLU A 96 -28.59 18.38 22.23
N GLY A 97 -27.39 18.13 21.67
CA GLY A 97 -26.11 18.27 22.36
C GLY A 97 -25.67 17.01 23.12
N HIS A 98 -26.34 15.88 22.94
CA HIS A 98 -25.90 14.61 23.50
C HIS A 98 -24.68 14.09 22.75
N GLY A 99 -23.63 13.74 23.50
CA GLY A 99 -22.39 13.20 22.95
C GLY A 99 -22.28 11.69 23.14
N TYR A 100 -21.77 11.00 22.11
CA TYR A 100 -21.44 9.58 22.17
C TYR A 100 -20.04 9.34 21.62
N THR A 101 -19.16 8.78 22.45
CA THR A 101 -17.74 8.57 22.12
C THR A 101 -17.42 7.08 22.04
N GLN A 102 -16.64 6.68 21.03
CA GLN A 102 -16.11 5.32 20.92
C GLN A 102 -14.65 5.34 20.47
N ALA A 103 -13.93 4.29 20.87
CA ALA A 103 -12.61 3.96 20.37
C ALA A 103 -12.66 2.58 19.69
N LEU A 104 -12.16 2.52 18.45
CA LEU A 104 -12.11 1.32 17.62
C LEU A 104 -10.65 1.00 17.30
N SER A 105 -10.31 -0.29 17.26
CA SER A 105 -8.94 -0.75 16.97
C SER A 105 -8.93 -1.92 16.00
N LEU A 106 -7.94 -1.94 15.11
CA LEU A 106 -7.65 -3.01 14.17
C LEU A 106 -6.54 -3.90 14.73
N ALA A 107 -6.63 -5.21 14.47
CA ALA A 107 -5.58 -6.16 14.83
C ALA A 107 -4.31 -6.00 13.97
N SER A 108 -4.48 -5.51 12.75
CA SER A 108 -3.40 -5.30 11.78
C SER A 108 -3.84 -4.29 10.74
N THR A 109 -2.86 -3.69 10.06
CA THR A 109 -3.10 -2.81 8.91
C THR A 109 -2.81 -3.56 7.61
N GLY A 110 -3.56 -3.25 6.56
CA GLY A 110 -3.45 -3.86 5.24
C GLY A 110 -3.88 -2.89 4.15
N VAL A 111 -3.76 -3.33 2.90
CA VAL A 111 -4.23 -2.59 1.73
C VAL A 111 -5.11 -3.50 0.91
N ASN A 112 -6.32 -3.05 0.60
CA ASN A 112 -7.21 -3.71 -0.33
C ASN A 112 -7.94 -2.65 -1.16
N THR A 113 -7.43 -2.37 -2.34
CA THR A 113 -7.92 -1.28 -3.21
C THR A 113 -9.30 -1.58 -3.80
N ASP A 114 -9.65 -2.85 -3.99
CA ASP A 114 -10.98 -3.27 -4.44
C ASP A 114 -12.05 -2.98 -3.38
N LYS A 115 -11.84 -3.44 -2.14
CA LYS A 115 -12.76 -3.11 -1.04
C LYS A 115 -12.80 -1.62 -0.72
N LEU A 116 -11.67 -0.92 -0.88
CA LEU A 116 -11.65 0.53 -0.78
C LEU A 116 -12.53 1.19 -1.84
N SER A 117 -12.51 0.68 -3.08
CA SER A 117 -13.37 1.16 -4.17
C SER A 117 -14.85 0.96 -3.85
N GLU A 118 -15.22 -0.21 -3.32
CA GLU A 118 -16.59 -0.49 -2.90
C GLU A 118 -17.03 0.40 -1.73
N MET A 119 -16.18 0.62 -0.74
CA MET A 119 -16.49 1.53 0.36
C MET A 119 -16.66 2.98 -0.10
N GLU A 120 -15.85 3.45 -1.04
CA GLU A 120 -16.05 4.80 -1.61
C GLU A 120 -17.36 4.89 -2.39
N GLN A 121 -17.73 3.84 -3.13
CA GLN A 121 -19.01 3.77 -3.81
C GLN A 121 -20.17 3.77 -2.81
N PHE A 122 -20.09 2.95 -1.76
CA PHE A 122 -21.05 2.91 -0.67
C PHE A 122 -21.25 4.30 -0.04
N VAL A 123 -20.17 5.03 0.30
CA VAL A 123 -20.28 6.39 0.87
C VAL A 123 -20.93 7.37 -0.10
N MET A 124 -20.64 7.26 -1.40
CA MET A 124 -21.28 8.10 -2.43
C MET A 124 -22.77 7.81 -2.57
N ASP A 125 -23.16 6.54 -2.54
CA ASP A 125 -24.57 6.12 -2.64
C ASP A 125 -25.33 6.46 -1.36
N PHE A 126 -24.68 6.35 -0.20
CA PHE A 126 -25.21 6.82 1.07
C PHE A 126 -25.57 8.32 1.03
N ASN A 127 -24.67 9.15 0.49
CA ASN A 127 -24.89 10.59 0.28
C ASN A 127 -25.98 10.93 -0.76
N LYS A 128 -26.52 9.94 -1.48
CA LYS A 128 -27.61 10.14 -2.46
C LYS A 128 -28.97 9.64 -1.96
N GLY A 129 -29.08 9.24 -0.70
CA GLY A 129 -30.34 8.75 -0.10
C GLY A 129 -30.22 7.44 0.67
N GLY A 130 -29.02 6.93 0.95
CA GLY A 130 -28.86 5.71 1.74
C GLY A 130 -29.27 5.86 3.21
N SER A 131 -29.50 7.08 3.69
CA SER A 131 -30.04 7.34 5.04
C SER A 131 -31.48 6.83 5.26
N ASP A 132 -32.18 6.50 4.17
CA ASP A 132 -33.55 5.98 4.21
C ASP A 132 -33.61 4.48 4.53
N LEU A 133 -32.49 3.77 4.37
CA LEU A 133 -32.35 2.38 4.79
C LEU A 133 -32.32 2.26 6.32
N SER A 134 -32.72 1.11 6.84
CA SER A 134 -32.56 0.85 8.28
C SER A 134 -31.10 0.63 8.66
N SER A 135 -30.75 0.89 9.92
CA SER A 135 -29.42 0.63 10.47
C SER A 135 -28.95 -0.82 10.21
N GLU A 136 -29.89 -1.77 10.27
CA GLU A 136 -29.63 -3.19 10.03
C GLU A 136 -29.28 -3.48 8.57
N GLN A 137 -30.06 -2.97 7.62
CA GLN A 137 -29.80 -3.12 6.19
C GLN A 137 -28.43 -2.52 5.81
N ILE A 138 -28.06 -1.39 6.43
CA ILE A 138 -26.75 -0.78 6.22
C ILE A 138 -25.64 -1.70 6.74
N HIS A 139 -25.81 -2.31 7.91
CA HIS A 139 -24.86 -3.28 8.43
C HIS A 139 -24.74 -4.53 7.54
N GLU A 140 -25.83 -5.03 6.96
CA GLU A 140 -25.81 -6.13 5.99
C GLU A 140 -25.00 -5.77 4.72
N ILE A 141 -25.18 -4.57 4.18
CA ILE A 141 -24.39 -4.08 3.03
C ILE A 141 -22.89 -4.01 3.39
N LEU A 142 -22.56 -3.53 4.60
CA LEU A 142 -21.18 -3.47 5.06
C LEU A 142 -20.59 -4.87 5.30
N ASP A 143 -21.40 -5.82 5.77
CA ASP A 143 -21.05 -7.24 5.90
C ASP A 143 -20.67 -7.86 4.54
N GLU A 144 -21.41 -7.54 3.49
CA GLU A 144 -21.11 -8.03 2.12
C GLU A 144 -19.73 -7.56 1.64
N ILE A 145 -19.42 -6.27 1.80
CA ILE A 145 -18.10 -5.70 1.46
C ILE A 145 -17.00 -6.34 2.32
N GLU A 146 -17.25 -6.52 3.62
CA GLU A 146 -16.29 -7.14 4.54
C GLU A 146 -16.02 -8.61 4.19
N ARG A 147 -17.04 -9.38 3.81
CA ARG A 147 -16.93 -10.81 3.48
C ARG A 147 -16.40 -11.08 2.07
N LYS A 148 -16.39 -10.09 1.18
CA LYS A 148 -15.88 -10.25 -0.19
C LYS A 148 -14.45 -10.84 -0.18
N PRO A 149 -14.20 -11.98 -0.85
CA PRO A 149 -12.86 -12.57 -0.92
C PRO A 149 -11.93 -11.72 -1.78
N GLY A 150 -10.62 -11.84 -1.55
CA GLY A 150 -9.63 -11.24 -2.44
C GLY A 150 -9.62 -11.91 -3.82
N HIS A 151 -9.24 -11.17 -4.86
CA HIS A 151 -9.20 -11.66 -6.25
C HIS A 151 -8.10 -12.68 -6.49
N TYR A 152 -7.01 -12.59 -5.72
CA TYR A 152 -5.76 -13.27 -6.04
C TYR A 152 -5.37 -14.31 -4.99
N THR A 153 -5.09 -15.52 -5.48
CA THR A 153 -4.47 -16.60 -4.71
C THR A 153 -3.01 -16.29 -4.40
N ALA A 154 -2.41 -17.01 -3.45
CA ALA A 154 -0.98 -16.88 -3.14
C ALA A 154 -0.06 -17.09 -4.35
N ILE A 155 -0.43 -17.98 -5.27
CA ILE A 155 0.34 -18.25 -6.50
C ILE A 155 0.26 -17.05 -7.43
N MET A 156 -0.94 -16.50 -7.65
CA MET A 156 -1.15 -15.32 -8.48
C MET A 156 -0.40 -14.10 -7.91
N ALA A 157 -0.46 -13.89 -6.59
CA ALA A 157 0.30 -12.83 -5.94
C ALA A 157 1.82 -13.04 -6.05
N GLY A 158 2.30 -14.29 -5.97
CA GLY A 158 3.69 -14.65 -6.21
C GLY A 158 4.13 -14.30 -7.64
N LEU A 159 3.36 -14.73 -8.65
CA LEU A 159 3.63 -14.42 -10.06
C LEU A 159 3.57 -12.91 -10.36
N ALA A 160 2.63 -12.18 -9.74
CA ALA A 160 2.55 -10.73 -9.86
C ALA A 160 3.81 -10.04 -9.30
N ALA A 161 4.27 -10.45 -8.12
CA ALA A 161 5.51 -9.95 -7.52
C ALA A 161 6.74 -10.33 -8.34
N ALA A 162 6.78 -11.55 -8.89
CA ALA A 162 7.84 -12.04 -9.75
C ALA A 162 7.97 -11.17 -11.02
N SER A 163 6.87 -10.96 -11.73
CA SER A 163 6.80 -10.09 -12.91
C SER A 163 7.16 -8.65 -12.56
N ALA A 164 6.66 -8.13 -11.43
CA ALA A 164 6.95 -6.78 -10.99
C ALA A 164 8.43 -6.56 -10.70
N CYS A 165 9.06 -7.46 -9.92
CA CYS A 165 10.47 -7.35 -9.57
C CYS A 165 11.38 -7.62 -10.78
N CYS A 166 11.02 -8.56 -11.66
CA CYS A 166 11.72 -8.80 -12.92
C CYS A 166 11.77 -7.52 -13.77
N ALA A 167 10.62 -6.88 -13.99
CA ALA A 167 10.56 -5.64 -14.75
C ALA A 167 11.29 -4.49 -14.01
N PHE A 168 11.21 -4.45 -12.68
CA PHE A 168 11.90 -3.44 -11.89
C PHE A 168 13.42 -3.58 -11.97
N VAL A 169 13.96 -4.82 -11.96
CA VAL A 169 15.39 -5.07 -12.14
C VAL A 169 15.88 -4.52 -13.48
N PHE A 170 15.13 -4.73 -14.57
CA PHE A 170 15.46 -4.11 -15.85
C PHE A 170 15.50 -2.58 -15.77
N LEU A 171 14.51 -1.97 -15.12
CA LEU A 171 14.43 -0.51 -14.95
C LEU A 171 15.57 0.07 -14.10
N LEU A 172 16.17 -0.75 -13.22
CA LEU A 172 17.36 -0.40 -12.44
C LEU A 172 18.67 -0.62 -13.22
N GLY A 173 18.59 -1.11 -14.46
CA GLY A 173 19.74 -1.38 -15.33
C GLY A 173 20.25 -2.82 -15.29
N GLY A 174 19.49 -3.75 -14.69
CA GLY A 174 19.85 -5.17 -14.66
C GLY A 174 19.62 -5.88 -16.00
N GLY A 175 20.45 -6.90 -16.27
CA GLY A 175 20.37 -7.75 -17.45
C GLY A 175 19.33 -8.87 -17.35
N LEU A 176 19.24 -9.66 -18.41
CA LEU A 176 18.32 -10.80 -18.49
C LEU A 176 18.56 -11.84 -17.38
N VAL A 177 19.82 -12.01 -16.97
CA VAL A 177 20.18 -12.96 -15.89
C VAL A 177 19.56 -12.50 -14.58
N GLU A 178 19.78 -11.24 -14.20
CA GLU A 178 19.23 -10.68 -12.96
C GLU A 178 17.70 -10.65 -13.00
N MET A 179 17.11 -10.34 -14.15
CA MET A 179 15.66 -10.38 -14.36
C MET A 179 15.08 -11.77 -14.09
N LEU A 180 15.65 -12.82 -14.67
CA LEU A 180 15.20 -14.21 -14.50
C LEU A 180 15.40 -14.69 -13.06
N CYS A 181 16.56 -14.45 -12.47
CA CYS A 181 16.82 -14.83 -11.08
C CYS A 181 15.91 -14.08 -10.10
N SER A 182 15.66 -12.78 -10.35
CA SER A 182 14.73 -11.98 -9.56
C SER A 182 13.29 -12.43 -9.70
N PHE A 183 12.87 -12.89 -10.89
CA PHE A 183 11.55 -13.47 -11.09
C PHE A 183 11.34 -14.68 -10.16
N VAL A 184 12.31 -15.60 -10.14
CA VAL A 184 12.25 -16.79 -9.27
C VAL A 184 12.27 -16.39 -7.79
N GLY A 185 13.23 -15.55 -7.38
CA GLY A 185 13.36 -15.10 -5.99
C GLY A 185 12.11 -14.39 -5.46
N ALA A 186 11.64 -13.35 -6.15
CA ALA A 186 10.46 -12.60 -5.75
C ALA A 186 9.18 -13.44 -5.78
N GLY A 187 9.07 -14.36 -6.74
CA GLY A 187 7.93 -15.28 -6.85
C GLY A 187 7.76 -16.16 -5.61
N PHE A 188 8.82 -16.87 -5.22
CA PHE A 188 8.80 -17.71 -4.02
C PHE A 188 8.73 -16.88 -2.74
N GLY A 189 9.48 -15.78 -2.66
CA GLY A 189 9.46 -14.87 -1.51
C GLY A 189 8.05 -14.34 -1.21
N ASN A 190 7.37 -13.80 -2.22
CA ASN A 190 6.02 -13.26 -2.03
C ASN A 190 4.95 -14.34 -1.88
N TYR A 191 5.11 -15.51 -2.50
CA TYR A 191 4.24 -16.66 -2.25
C TYR A 191 4.23 -17.05 -0.77
N ILE A 192 5.42 -17.19 -0.17
CA ILE A 192 5.56 -17.48 1.27
C ILE A 192 5.00 -16.32 2.10
N ARG A 193 5.30 -15.07 1.74
CA ARG A 193 4.73 -13.88 2.39
C ARG A 193 3.21 -13.95 2.47
N ARG A 194 2.54 -14.23 1.35
CA ARG A 194 1.08 -14.32 1.28
C ARG A 194 0.53 -15.47 2.14
N LYS A 195 1.16 -16.65 2.13
CA LYS A 195 0.77 -17.78 2.98
C LYS A 195 0.91 -17.47 4.48
N MET A 196 1.94 -16.72 4.87
CA MET A 196 2.12 -16.30 6.26
C MET A 196 1.07 -15.28 6.71
N ILE A 197 0.70 -14.33 5.82
CA ILE A 197 -0.38 -13.36 6.07
C ILE A 197 -1.72 -14.09 6.23
N GLU A 198 -2.03 -15.06 5.36
CA GLU A 198 -3.25 -15.89 5.47
C GLU A 198 -3.33 -16.64 6.81
N ARG A 199 -2.18 -17.02 7.38
CA ARG A 199 -2.06 -17.66 8.70
C ARG A 199 -1.96 -16.68 9.87
N ARG A 200 -2.12 -15.37 9.63
CA ARG A 200 -2.02 -14.31 10.64
C ARG A 200 -0.71 -14.32 11.43
N ILE A 201 0.39 -14.69 10.77
CA ILE A 201 1.74 -14.62 11.38
C ILE A 201 2.15 -13.15 11.51
N THR A 202 2.96 -12.85 12.54
CA THR A 202 3.44 -11.48 12.82
C THR A 202 4.18 -10.88 11.63
N LEU A 203 4.02 -9.56 11.45
CA LEU A 203 4.57 -8.81 10.32
C LEU A 203 6.09 -8.97 10.18
N LEU A 204 6.84 -8.87 11.28
CA LEU A 204 8.30 -8.96 11.23
C LEU A 204 8.79 -10.34 10.80
N ALA A 205 8.14 -11.40 11.29
CA ALA A 205 8.45 -12.76 10.85
C ALA A 205 8.11 -12.95 9.37
N CYS A 206 6.96 -12.42 8.94
CA CYS A 206 6.51 -12.46 7.54
C CYS A 206 7.52 -11.78 6.60
N VAL A 207 7.95 -10.56 6.94
CA VAL A 207 8.98 -9.81 6.20
C VAL A 207 10.30 -10.59 6.18
N SER A 208 10.80 -10.99 7.35
CA SER A 208 12.09 -11.67 7.47
C SER A 208 12.16 -12.96 6.66
N VAL A 209 11.18 -13.84 6.80
CA VAL A 209 11.15 -15.12 6.08
C VAL A 209 11.00 -14.89 4.58
N SER A 210 10.13 -13.97 4.16
CA SER A 210 9.90 -13.68 2.74
C SER A 210 11.16 -13.14 2.03
N VAL A 211 11.92 -12.26 2.68
CA VAL A 211 13.18 -11.72 2.16
C VAL A 211 14.24 -12.81 2.11
N ALA A 212 14.40 -13.59 3.18
CA ALA A 212 15.36 -14.69 3.21
C ALA A 212 15.09 -15.72 2.10
N VAL A 213 13.82 -16.12 1.93
CA VAL A 213 13.40 -17.01 0.83
C VAL A 213 13.72 -16.38 -0.52
N ALA A 214 13.42 -15.09 -0.73
CA ALA A 214 13.69 -14.43 -2.00
C ALA A 214 15.19 -14.43 -2.36
N CYS A 215 16.05 -14.10 -1.39
CA CYS A 215 17.50 -14.11 -1.59
C CYS A 215 18.04 -15.54 -1.86
N ILE A 216 17.56 -16.55 -1.14
CA ILE A 216 17.99 -17.95 -1.32
C ILE A 216 17.56 -18.46 -2.70
N PHE A 217 16.30 -18.24 -3.10
CA PHE A 217 15.81 -18.70 -4.40
C PHE A 217 16.44 -17.94 -5.57
N TYR A 218 16.77 -16.65 -5.40
CA TYR A 218 17.62 -15.93 -6.33
C TYR A 218 18.97 -16.62 -6.48
N LEU A 219 19.65 -16.93 -5.37
CA LEU A 219 20.95 -17.57 -5.38
C LEU A 219 20.92 -18.96 -6.04
N ILE A 220 19.90 -19.76 -5.75
CA ILE A 220 19.71 -21.08 -6.37
C ILE A 220 19.54 -20.95 -7.89
N ALA A 221 18.68 -20.04 -8.35
CA ALA A 221 18.50 -19.78 -9.78
C ALA A 221 19.81 -19.30 -10.41
N PHE A 222 20.52 -18.38 -9.76
CA PHE A 222 21.78 -17.83 -10.26
C PHE A 222 22.89 -18.90 -10.36
N LYS A 223 23.13 -19.66 -9.30
CA LYS A 223 24.14 -20.74 -9.31
C LYS A 223 23.79 -21.83 -10.32
N SER A 224 22.50 -22.09 -10.57
CA SER A 224 22.06 -23.00 -11.63
C SER A 224 22.43 -22.48 -13.02
N LEU A 225 22.23 -21.18 -13.29
CA LEU A 225 22.65 -20.55 -14.55
C LEU A 225 24.17 -20.52 -14.69
N VAL A 226 24.93 -20.28 -13.63
CA VAL A 226 26.40 -20.36 -13.66
C VAL A 226 26.86 -21.79 -14.01
N ALA A 227 26.25 -22.83 -13.42
CA ALA A 227 26.62 -24.21 -13.67
C ALA A 227 26.25 -24.70 -15.08
N ILE A 228 25.12 -24.28 -15.62
CA ILE A 228 24.60 -24.76 -16.92
C ILE A 228 25.13 -23.89 -18.08
N MET A 229 25.10 -22.57 -17.91
CA MET A 229 25.31 -21.59 -18.98
C MET A 229 26.62 -20.81 -18.84
N HIS A 230 27.46 -21.11 -17.84
CA HIS A 230 28.76 -20.45 -17.59
C HIS A 230 28.68 -18.92 -17.49
N VAL A 231 27.59 -18.43 -16.90
CA VAL A 231 27.32 -17.00 -16.71
C VAL A 231 28.33 -16.37 -15.75
N SER A 232 28.68 -15.09 -15.99
CA SER A 232 29.61 -14.33 -15.15
C SER A 232 29.16 -14.23 -13.69
N LEU A 233 30.12 -14.26 -12.76
CA LEU A 233 29.86 -14.04 -11.33
C LEU A 233 29.46 -12.60 -10.98
N GLN A 234 29.55 -11.65 -11.91
CA GLN A 234 29.22 -10.24 -11.67
C GLN A 234 27.71 -9.99 -11.49
N HIS A 235 26.84 -10.91 -11.90
CA HIS A 235 25.39 -10.79 -11.74
C HIS A 235 24.90 -11.09 -10.30
N GLU A 236 25.81 -11.26 -9.34
CA GLU A 236 25.46 -11.47 -7.93
C GLU A 236 24.63 -10.32 -7.35
N ALA A 237 24.74 -9.09 -7.85
CA ALA A 237 24.03 -7.93 -7.30
C ALA A 237 22.48 -7.96 -7.43
N GLY A 238 21.94 -8.79 -8.33
CA GLY A 238 20.50 -8.79 -8.63
C GLY A 238 19.58 -9.30 -7.51
N TYR A 239 20.11 -9.91 -6.44
CA TYR A 239 19.26 -10.38 -5.31
C TYR A 239 18.53 -9.23 -4.62
N ILE A 240 19.05 -8.00 -4.66
CA ILE A 240 18.38 -6.83 -4.10
C ILE A 240 17.05 -6.61 -4.83
N GLY A 241 17.04 -6.82 -6.15
CA GLY A 241 15.84 -6.79 -6.98
C GLY A 241 14.77 -7.78 -6.53
N ALA A 242 15.19 -8.97 -6.12
CA ALA A 242 14.29 -10.05 -5.71
C ALA A 242 13.51 -9.76 -4.42
N MET A 243 13.97 -8.82 -3.58
CA MET A 243 13.30 -8.45 -2.32
C MET A 243 12.50 -7.14 -2.39
N LEU A 244 12.48 -6.44 -3.53
CA LEU A 244 11.80 -5.13 -3.68
C LEU A 244 10.28 -5.22 -3.48
N PHE A 245 9.68 -6.40 -3.63
CA PHE A 245 8.24 -6.62 -3.38
C PHE A 245 7.81 -6.32 -1.93
N VAL A 246 8.76 -6.27 -0.99
CA VAL A 246 8.51 -6.03 0.44
C VAL A 246 8.39 -4.53 0.75
N ILE A 247 8.83 -3.66 -0.16
CA ILE A 247 8.84 -2.21 0.07
C ILE A 247 7.42 -1.71 0.36
N PRO A 248 7.19 -1.08 1.53
CA PRO A 248 5.85 -0.68 1.98
C PRO A 248 5.42 0.63 1.33
N GLY A 249 5.43 0.70 -0.01
CA GLY A 249 5.21 1.95 -0.72
C GLY A 249 3.82 2.55 -0.50
N PHE A 250 2.79 1.74 -0.24
CA PHE A 250 1.45 2.27 0.04
C PHE A 250 1.37 3.02 1.37
N PRO A 251 1.74 2.44 2.54
CA PRO A 251 1.88 3.20 3.79
C PRO A 251 2.77 4.44 3.64
N PHE A 252 3.83 4.33 2.85
CA PHE A 252 4.82 5.38 2.68
C PHE A 252 4.33 6.60 1.89
N ILE A 253 3.60 6.38 0.80
CA ILE A 253 3.03 7.49 0.05
C ILE A 253 1.87 8.11 0.83
N THR A 254 1.04 7.29 1.46
CA THR A 254 -0.08 7.77 2.28
C THR A 254 0.39 8.57 3.50
N SER A 255 1.52 8.22 4.13
CA SER A 255 2.06 9.01 5.24
C SER A 255 2.35 10.45 4.83
N GLY A 256 2.98 10.66 3.67
CA GLY A 256 3.26 12.00 3.17
C GLY A 256 2.00 12.79 2.83
N LEU A 257 0.97 12.12 2.29
CA LEU A 257 -0.34 12.73 2.02
C LEU A 257 -1.05 13.15 3.31
N ASP A 258 -1.02 12.32 4.35
CA ASP A 258 -1.64 12.61 5.65
C ASP A 258 -0.90 13.76 6.36
N ILE A 259 0.44 13.76 6.37
CA ILE A 259 1.25 14.86 6.92
C ILE A 259 0.92 16.19 6.23
N ALA A 260 0.75 16.19 4.91
CA ALA A 260 0.40 17.38 4.15
C ALA A 260 -0.99 17.94 4.47
N LYS A 261 -1.91 17.08 4.93
CA LYS A 261 -3.22 17.46 5.45
C LYS A 261 -3.22 17.76 6.96
N LEU A 262 -2.05 17.80 7.60
CA LEU A 262 -1.84 17.99 9.04
C LEU A 262 -2.41 16.84 9.89
N ASP A 263 -2.68 15.68 9.29
CA ASP A 263 -3.02 14.44 10.00
C ASP A 263 -1.74 13.77 10.53
N MET A 264 -1.07 14.49 11.43
CA MET A 264 0.29 14.15 11.91
C MET A 264 0.34 12.79 12.62
N ARG A 265 -0.68 12.43 13.41
CA ARG A 265 -0.75 11.14 14.12
C ARG A 265 -0.68 9.98 13.12
N SER A 266 -1.63 9.89 12.17
CA SER A 266 -1.64 8.84 11.15
C SER A 266 -0.39 8.88 10.27
N GLY A 267 0.02 10.07 9.85
CA GLY A 267 1.19 10.27 9.00
C GLY A 267 2.48 9.72 9.63
N LEU A 268 2.75 10.07 10.88
CA LEU A 268 3.94 9.59 11.61
C LEU A 268 3.87 8.09 11.92
N GLU A 269 2.70 7.57 12.30
CA GLU A 269 2.51 6.13 12.55
C GLU A 269 2.75 5.30 11.29
N ARG A 270 2.23 5.73 10.12
CA ARG A 270 2.47 5.11 8.81
C ARG A 270 3.93 5.19 8.38
N MET A 271 4.58 6.34 8.62
CA MET A 271 6.00 6.52 8.34
C MET A 271 6.85 5.55 9.16
N MET A 272 6.60 5.47 10.47
CA MET A 272 7.32 4.55 11.36
C MET A 272 7.09 3.09 10.98
N TYR A 273 5.85 2.74 10.62
CA TYR A 273 5.50 1.41 10.11
C TYR A 273 6.30 1.05 8.85
N ALA A 274 6.42 1.99 7.90
CA ALA A 274 7.20 1.78 6.69
C ALA A 274 8.71 1.65 6.98
N ILE A 275 9.26 2.53 7.83
CA ILE A 275 10.67 2.48 8.25
C ILE A 275 10.98 1.13 8.93
N MET A 276 10.11 0.65 9.81
CA MET A 276 10.26 -0.65 10.46
C MET A 276 10.38 -1.79 9.44
N ILE A 277 9.50 -1.85 8.43
CA ILE A 277 9.55 -2.86 7.38
C ILE A 277 10.86 -2.76 6.57
N ILE A 278 11.26 -1.55 6.17
CA ILE A 278 12.48 -1.31 5.40
C ILE A 278 13.70 -1.76 6.20
N THR A 279 13.79 -1.38 7.48
CA THR A 279 14.90 -1.77 8.37
C THR A 279 14.99 -3.28 8.50
N VAL A 280 13.88 -3.97 8.78
CA VAL A 280 13.90 -5.44 8.90
C VAL A 280 14.26 -6.10 7.58
N ALA A 281 13.67 -5.65 6.47
CA ALA A 281 13.94 -6.21 5.15
C ALA A 281 15.43 -6.06 4.77
N THR A 282 15.99 -4.86 4.94
CA THR A 282 17.38 -4.57 4.59
C THR A 282 18.38 -5.28 5.51
N LEU A 283 18.12 -5.36 6.82
CA LEU A 283 18.97 -6.10 7.76
C LEU A 283 18.96 -7.60 7.47
N VAL A 284 17.78 -8.20 7.22
CA VAL A 284 17.70 -9.62 6.88
C VAL A 284 18.38 -9.90 5.55
N GLY A 285 18.13 -9.07 4.53
CA GLY A 285 18.81 -9.16 3.24
C GLY A 285 20.34 -9.02 3.38
N TRP A 286 20.82 -8.15 4.27
CA TRP A 286 22.24 -8.00 4.58
C TRP A 286 22.83 -9.23 5.27
N VAL A 287 22.17 -9.77 6.30
CA VAL A 287 22.61 -11.00 6.99
C VAL A 287 22.69 -12.18 6.02
N VAL A 288 21.66 -12.37 5.18
CA VAL A 288 21.67 -13.44 4.18
C VAL A 288 22.78 -13.22 3.17
N ALA A 289 22.95 -12.00 2.65
CA ALA A 289 24.02 -11.67 1.72
C ALA A 289 25.40 -11.96 2.30
N MET A 290 25.64 -11.62 3.58
CA MET A 290 26.90 -11.92 4.27
C MET A 290 27.10 -13.44 4.45
N ALA A 291 26.05 -14.18 4.81
CA ALA A 291 26.11 -15.62 5.00
C ALA A 291 26.40 -16.40 3.71
N VAL A 292 25.96 -15.88 2.55
CA VAL A 292 26.18 -16.49 1.24
C VAL A 292 27.25 -15.77 0.40
N HIS A 293 27.98 -14.84 1.02
CA HIS A 293 29.05 -14.03 0.41
C HIS A 293 28.64 -13.20 -0.84
N LEU A 294 27.39 -12.79 -0.93
CA LEU A 294 26.90 -11.87 -1.97
C LEU A 294 27.37 -10.44 -1.70
N LYS A 295 27.87 -9.77 -2.73
CA LYS A 295 28.25 -8.34 -2.67
C LYS A 295 27.36 -7.49 -3.58
N PRO A 296 26.85 -6.34 -3.11
CA PRO A 296 26.18 -5.39 -3.96
C PRO A 296 27.21 -4.69 -4.83
N VAL A 297 27.28 -5.11 -6.09
CA VAL A 297 28.02 -4.40 -7.15
C VAL A 297 27.04 -3.63 -8.03
N ASN A 298 27.57 -2.76 -8.90
CA ASN A 298 26.75 -2.16 -9.94
C ASN A 298 26.39 -3.23 -10.99
N PHE A 299 25.20 -3.08 -11.60
CA PHE A 299 24.83 -3.92 -12.74
C PHE A 299 25.82 -3.71 -13.89
N ILE A 300 25.98 -4.76 -14.69
CA ILE A 300 26.75 -4.68 -15.93
C ILE A 300 25.97 -3.77 -16.89
N PRO A 301 26.62 -2.76 -17.51
CA PRO A 301 25.97 -1.94 -18.52
C PRO A 301 25.34 -2.79 -19.61
N LEU A 302 24.08 -2.49 -19.95
CA LEU A 302 23.32 -3.21 -20.97
C LEU A 302 23.77 -2.90 -22.42
N ASP A 303 24.61 -1.88 -22.61
CA ASP A 303 25.07 -1.35 -23.91
C ASP A 303 23.94 -1.09 -24.92
N LEU A 304 22.73 -0.78 -24.42
CA LEU A 304 21.60 -0.38 -25.23
C LEU A 304 21.68 1.12 -25.54
N GLY A 305 21.44 1.48 -26.80
CA GLY A 305 21.28 2.89 -27.18
C GLY A 305 20.06 3.53 -26.50
N VAL A 306 20.03 4.87 -26.48
CA VAL A 306 18.98 5.66 -25.82
C VAL A 306 17.57 5.27 -26.28
N ILE A 307 17.34 5.15 -27.59
CA ILE A 307 16.00 4.87 -28.15
C ILE A 307 15.51 3.45 -27.76
N PRO A 308 16.28 2.36 -27.98
CA PRO A 308 15.90 1.04 -27.49
C PRO A 308 15.63 1.00 -25.98
N MET A 309 16.45 1.67 -25.17
CA MET A 309 16.26 1.71 -23.72
C MET A 309 14.94 2.39 -23.33
N MET A 310 14.65 3.55 -23.92
CA MET A 310 13.39 4.28 -23.72
C MET A 310 12.17 3.42 -24.12
N LEU A 311 12.24 2.73 -25.27
CA LEU A 311 11.15 1.87 -25.74
C LEU A 311 10.90 0.66 -24.85
N LEU A 312 11.95 0.08 -24.25
CA LEU A 312 11.84 -1.04 -23.32
C LEU A 312 11.40 -0.62 -21.91
N ARG A 313 11.70 0.63 -21.50
CA ARG A 313 11.26 1.19 -20.21
C ARG A 313 9.76 1.30 -20.07
N ILE A 314 9.05 1.57 -21.17
CA ILE A 314 7.58 1.70 -21.19
C ILE A 314 6.91 0.37 -20.78
N PRO A 315 7.08 -0.75 -21.49
CA PRO A 315 6.46 -2.02 -21.11
C PRO A 315 6.99 -2.54 -19.77
N ALA A 316 8.27 -2.35 -19.45
CA ALA A 316 8.81 -2.74 -18.15
C ALA A 316 8.15 -1.96 -16.99
N SER A 317 7.96 -0.64 -17.15
CA SER A 317 7.26 0.18 -16.15
C SER A 317 5.78 -0.21 -16.04
N PHE A 318 5.12 -0.53 -17.15
CA PHE A 318 3.76 -1.06 -17.14
C PHE A 318 3.66 -2.36 -16.32
N VAL A 319 4.49 -3.37 -16.65
CA VAL A 319 4.48 -4.67 -15.98
C VAL A 319 4.84 -4.55 -14.51
N GLY A 320 5.85 -3.72 -14.20
CA GLY A 320 6.26 -3.39 -12.83
C GLY A 320 5.09 -2.91 -11.98
N VAL A 321 4.44 -1.83 -12.44
CA VAL A 321 3.34 -1.19 -11.73
C VAL A 321 2.09 -2.05 -11.69
N PHE A 322 1.77 -2.74 -12.79
CA PHE A 322 0.65 -3.67 -12.86
C PHE A 322 0.80 -4.74 -11.78
N GLY A 323 1.95 -5.40 -11.70
CA GLY A 323 2.20 -6.45 -10.72
C GLY A 323 2.10 -5.96 -9.27
N PHE A 324 2.63 -4.77 -8.95
CA PHE A 324 2.44 -4.16 -7.63
C PHE A 324 0.97 -3.81 -7.35
N SER A 325 0.21 -3.35 -8.34
CA SER A 325 -1.22 -3.06 -8.17
C SER A 325 -2.03 -4.32 -7.85
N ILE A 326 -1.72 -5.44 -8.50
CA ILE A 326 -2.29 -6.76 -8.18
C ILE A 326 -1.97 -7.18 -6.73
N MET A 327 -0.76 -6.88 -6.23
CA MET A 327 -0.41 -7.15 -4.83
C MET A 327 -1.25 -6.36 -3.82
N PHE A 328 -1.79 -5.19 -4.21
CA PHE A 328 -2.73 -4.41 -3.40
C PHE A 328 -4.20 -4.85 -3.56
N ASN A 329 -4.43 -5.98 -4.23
CA ASN A 329 -5.74 -6.54 -4.53
C ASN A 329 -6.62 -5.62 -5.42
N SER A 330 -6.00 -4.85 -6.31
CA SER A 330 -6.73 -4.07 -7.32
C SER A 330 -7.38 -4.98 -8.35
N THR A 331 -8.56 -4.62 -8.86
CA THR A 331 -9.11 -5.26 -10.07
C THR A 331 -8.16 -5.10 -11.25
N ILE A 332 -8.30 -5.96 -12.26
CA ILE A 332 -7.47 -5.92 -13.48
C ILE A 332 -7.58 -4.55 -14.16
N GLU A 333 -8.76 -3.93 -14.17
CA GLU A 333 -8.97 -2.59 -14.73
C GLU A 333 -8.18 -1.52 -13.98
N MET A 334 -8.26 -1.49 -12.64
CA MET A 334 -7.48 -0.57 -11.80
C MET A 334 -5.97 -0.80 -11.97
N ALA A 335 -5.54 -2.06 -12.03
CA ALA A 335 -4.14 -2.41 -12.25
C ALA A 335 -3.65 -1.97 -13.63
N THR A 336 -4.48 -2.08 -14.66
CA THR A 336 -4.18 -1.64 -16.03
C THR A 336 -4.03 -0.13 -16.08
N TRP A 337 -4.97 0.63 -15.51
CA TRP A 337 -4.88 2.08 -15.46
C TRP A 337 -3.67 2.57 -14.67
N ALA A 338 -3.42 1.98 -13.50
CA ALA A 338 -2.22 2.26 -12.73
C ALA A 338 -0.96 1.97 -13.55
N GLY A 339 -0.92 0.84 -14.25
CA GLY A 339 0.17 0.43 -15.13
C GLY A 339 0.44 1.42 -16.27
N ILE A 340 -0.60 1.91 -16.95
CA ILE A 340 -0.48 2.90 -18.03
C ILE A 340 0.10 4.21 -17.48
N ILE A 341 -0.44 4.70 -16.36
CA ILE A 341 0.03 5.92 -15.71
C ILE A 341 1.49 5.76 -15.27
N GLY A 342 1.82 4.62 -14.65
CA GLY A 342 3.16 4.29 -14.21
C GLY A 342 4.15 4.16 -15.36
N ALA A 343 3.72 3.61 -16.49
CA ALA A 343 4.54 3.50 -17.69
C ALA A 343 4.98 4.87 -18.22
N ILE A 344 4.04 5.83 -18.25
CA ILE A 344 4.33 7.20 -18.67
C ILE A 344 5.20 7.90 -17.63
N ALA A 345 4.76 7.90 -16.37
CA ALA A 345 5.40 8.66 -15.30
C ALA A 345 6.81 8.16 -14.95
N ASN A 346 7.02 6.85 -14.85
CA ASN A 346 8.33 6.29 -14.50
C ASN A 346 9.31 6.34 -15.67
N THR A 347 8.85 6.18 -16.92
CA THR A 347 9.71 6.41 -18.08
C THR A 347 10.17 7.86 -18.10
N LEU A 348 9.25 8.83 -17.92
CA LEU A 348 9.60 10.24 -17.78
C LEU A 348 10.63 10.47 -16.67
N ARG A 349 10.44 9.87 -15.49
CA ARG A 349 11.40 9.97 -14.38
C ARG A 349 12.81 9.53 -14.80
N LEU A 350 12.92 8.37 -15.43
CA LEU A 350 14.20 7.78 -15.82
C LEU A 350 14.87 8.59 -16.92
N GLU A 351 14.12 9.04 -17.93
CA GLU A 351 14.67 9.88 -19.01
C GLU A 351 15.12 11.26 -18.50
N LEU A 352 14.40 11.85 -17.53
CA LEU A 352 14.85 13.11 -16.91
C LEU A 352 16.18 12.94 -16.18
N VAL A 353 16.42 11.80 -15.52
CA VAL A 353 17.69 11.56 -14.82
C VAL A 353 18.83 11.26 -15.79
N ASP A 354 18.57 10.49 -16.85
CA ASP A 354 19.64 10.02 -17.74
C ASP A 354 19.98 11.01 -18.87
N LEU A 355 18.98 11.72 -19.41
CA LEU A 355 19.16 12.62 -20.55
C LEU A 355 19.37 14.08 -20.12
N THR A 356 19.16 14.40 -18.85
CA THR A 356 19.29 15.76 -18.33
C THR A 356 20.07 15.77 -17.02
N ASN A 357 20.50 16.95 -16.54
CA ASN A 357 21.17 17.10 -15.25
C ASN A 357 20.20 17.27 -14.06
N ILE A 358 18.94 16.85 -14.21
CA ILE A 358 17.94 16.97 -13.15
C ILE A 358 18.21 15.90 -12.07
N PRO A 359 18.37 16.31 -10.79
CA PRO A 359 18.56 15.35 -9.70
C PRO A 359 17.39 14.37 -9.56
N ALA A 360 17.68 13.13 -9.14
CA ALA A 360 16.69 12.06 -9.03
C ALA A 360 15.45 12.42 -8.19
N GLY A 361 15.62 13.20 -7.12
CA GLY A 361 14.50 13.70 -6.31
C GLY A 361 13.56 14.62 -7.09
N ALA A 362 14.10 15.58 -7.85
CA ALA A 362 13.31 16.50 -8.66
C ALA A 362 12.62 15.77 -9.84
N ALA A 363 13.29 14.78 -10.45
CA ALA A 363 12.67 13.91 -11.45
C ALA A 363 11.51 13.10 -10.85
N ALA A 364 11.67 12.57 -9.63
CA ALA A 364 10.62 11.85 -8.92
C ALA A 364 9.42 12.74 -8.59
N PHE A 365 9.63 14.01 -8.21
CA PHE A 365 8.57 15.00 -8.05
C PHE A 365 7.76 15.18 -9.34
N THR A 366 8.44 15.44 -10.46
CA THR A 366 7.79 15.66 -11.76
C THR A 366 7.00 14.43 -12.20
N ALA A 367 7.58 13.24 -12.04
CA ALA A 367 6.91 11.98 -12.36
C ALA A 367 5.67 11.75 -11.49
N ALA A 368 5.76 11.98 -10.18
CA ALA A 368 4.62 11.85 -9.28
C ALA A 368 3.53 12.88 -9.57
N LEU A 369 3.89 14.12 -9.92
CA LEU A 369 2.95 15.15 -10.38
C LEU A 369 2.20 14.67 -11.63
N VAL A 370 2.91 14.20 -12.66
CA VAL A 370 2.30 13.66 -13.88
C VAL A 370 1.39 12.48 -13.57
N ALA A 371 1.83 11.54 -12.71
CA ALA A 371 1.02 10.41 -12.30
C ALA A 371 -0.29 10.85 -11.62
N GLY A 372 -0.21 11.84 -10.72
CA GLY A 372 -1.38 12.40 -10.04
C GLY A 372 -2.34 13.13 -11.00
N LEU A 373 -1.82 13.87 -11.97
CA LEU A 373 -2.63 14.56 -12.99
C LEU A 373 -3.34 13.55 -13.90
N LEU A 374 -2.63 12.54 -14.41
CA LEU A 374 -3.23 11.50 -15.24
C LEU A 374 -4.29 10.70 -14.49
N ALA A 375 -4.02 10.32 -13.24
CA ALA A 375 -5.00 9.63 -12.39
C ALA A 375 -6.26 10.47 -12.15
N SER A 376 -6.15 11.80 -12.12
CA SER A 376 -7.30 12.69 -11.92
C SER A 376 -8.30 12.72 -13.09
N LEU A 377 -7.84 12.32 -14.29
CA LEU A 377 -8.67 12.25 -15.49
C LEU A 377 -9.55 10.98 -15.51
N ILE A 378 -9.18 9.95 -14.76
CA ILE A 378 -9.87 8.68 -14.70
C ILE A 378 -10.95 8.73 -13.62
N LYS A 379 -12.20 8.42 -13.99
CA LYS A 379 -13.35 8.40 -13.09
C LYS A 379 -13.74 6.96 -12.75
N GLY A 380 -14.43 6.76 -11.63
CA GLY A 380 -14.97 5.46 -11.21
C GLY A 380 -14.11 4.67 -10.24
N TYR A 381 -12.92 5.17 -9.86
CA TYR A 381 -12.04 4.52 -8.90
C TYR A 381 -11.52 5.51 -7.85
N PRO A 382 -11.23 5.05 -6.62
CA PRO A 382 -10.50 5.86 -5.65
C PRO A 382 -9.17 6.29 -6.24
N ARG A 383 -8.92 7.60 -6.26
CA ARG A 383 -7.69 8.15 -6.83
C ARG A 383 -6.43 7.53 -6.22
N ILE A 384 -6.44 7.22 -4.91
CA ILE A 384 -5.30 6.60 -4.21
C ILE A 384 -4.97 5.20 -4.72
N SER A 385 -5.99 4.44 -5.14
CA SER A 385 -5.84 3.10 -5.73
C SER A 385 -5.15 3.12 -7.10
N LEU A 386 -5.12 4.29 -7.77
CA LEU A 386 -4.40 4.48 -9.02
C LEU A 386 -3.04 5.15 -8.78
N THR A 387 -3.01 6.26 -8.06
CA THR A 387 -1.78 7.07 -7.90
C THR A 387 -0.68 6.35 -7.14
N VAL A 388 -1.02 5.64 -6.06
CA VAL A 388 -0.02 5.01 -5.20
C VAL A 388 0.68 3.87 -5.92
N PRO A 389 -0.01 2.91 -6.57
CA PRO A 389 0.67 1.88 -7.34
C PRO A 389 1.49 2.47 -8.50
N SER A 390 1.02 3.51 -9.18
CA SER A 390 1.74 4.12 -10.31
C SER A 390 3.12 4.69 -9.97
N ILE A 391 3.34 5.08 -8.71
CA ILE A 391 4.63 5.65 -8.27
C ILE A 391 5.38 4.74 -7.30
N VAL A 392 4.81 3.58 -6.91
CA VAL A 392 5.40 2.68 -5.92
C VAL A 392 6.79 2.18 -6.36
N ILE A 393 6.96 1.98 -7.66
CA ILE A 393 8.23 1.53 -8.27
C ILE A 393 9.32 2.61 -8.23
N MET A 394 8.96 3.85 -7.92
CA MET A 394 9.90 4.96 -7.77
C MET A 394 10.46 5.03 -6.34
N VAL A 395 9.90 4.27 -5.39
CA VAL A 395 10.43 4.21 -4.02
C VAL A 395 11.82 3.56 -4.06
N PRO A 396 12.86 4.21 -3.54
CA PRO A 396 14.26 3.88 -3.85
C PRO A 396 14.79 2.74 -2.98
N GLY A 397 14.15 1.56 -3.04
CA GLY A 397 14.53 0.41 -2.21
C GLY A 397 15.95 -0.10 -2.43
N LEU A 398 16.44 -0.05 -3.68
CA LEU A 398 17.84 -0.35 -3.98
C LEU A 398 18.79 0.58 -3.21
N TYR A 399 18.45 1.87 -3.11
CA TYR A 399 19.31 2.87 -2.47
C TYR A 399 19.28 2.67 -0.95
N MET A 400 18.10 2.39 -0.38
CA MET A 400 17.95 2.04 1.02
C MET A 400 18.77 0.81 1.40
N TYR A 401 18.75 -0.23 0.57
CA TYR A 401 19.57 -1.43 0.79
C TYR A 401 21.07 -1.10 0.71
N ARG A 402 21.51 -0.38 -0.33
CA ARG A 402 22.90 0.04 -0.50
C ARG A 402 23.39 0.87 0.68
N ALA A 403 22.54 1.75 1.22
CA ALA A 403 22.84 2.51 2.43
C ALA A 403 23.12 1.58 3.61
N VAL A 404 22.18 0.69 3.94
CA VAL A 404 22.30 -0.24 5.08
C VAL A 404 23.48 -1.19 4.91
N TYR A 405 23.68 -1.74 3.71
CA TYR A 405 24.82 -2.62 3.44
C TYR A 405 26.15 -1.92 3.67
N ASN A 406 26.34 -0.72 3.10
CA ASN A 406 27.59 0.04 3.22
C ASN A 406 27.85 0.47 4.67
N ILE A 407 26.82 0.90 5.40
CA ILE A 407 26.94 1.18 6.84
C ILE A 407 27.32 -0.08 7.61
N GLY A 408 26.70 -1.23 7.28
CA GLY A 408 26.97 -2.52 7.93
C GLY A 408 28.40 -3.04 7.74
N VAL A 409 29.05 -2.70 6.62
CA VAL A 409 30.48 -3.01 6.37
C VAL A 409 31.42 -1.85 6.78
N ALA A 410 30.93 -0.92 7.61
CA ALA A 410 31.66 0.26 8.11
C ALA A 410 32.07 1.32 7.05
N SER A 411 31.52 1.27 5.85
CA SER A 411 31.65 2.29 4.80
C SER A 411 30.62 3.42 4.99
N ILE A 412 30.73 4.16 6.10
CA ILE A 412 29.72 5.14 6.56
C ILE A 412 29.47 6.23 5.51
N ASN A 413 30.51 6.82 4.92
CA ASN A 413 30.37 7.93 3.97
C ASN A 413 29.56 7.52 2.73
N VAL A 414 29.86 6.34 2.15
CA VAL A 414 29.15 5.81 0.99
C VAL A 414 27.70 5.49 1.36
N GLY A 415 27.49 4.88 2.54
CA GLY A 415 26.16 4.58 3.04
C GLY A 415 25.31 5.83 3.28
N ALA A 416 25.91 6.89 3.81
CA ALA A 416 25.24 8.18 4.03
C ALA A 416 24.79 8.82 2.71
N THR A 417 25.61 8.80 1.67
CA THR A 417 25.23 9.33 0.33
C THR A 417 23.99 8.61 -0.22
N TRP A 418 23.99 7.27 -0.21
CA TRP A 418 22.81 6.50 -0.65
C TRP A 418 21.57 6.77 0.19
N LEU A 419 21.74 6.95 1.50
CA LEU A 419 20.64 7.27 2.40
C LEU A 419 20.07 8.66 2.10
N THR A 420 20.92 9.65 1.82
CA THR A 420 20.50 11.01 1.45
C THR A 420 19.73 11.01 0.13
N GLU A 421 20.23 10.32 -0.89
CA GLU A 421 19.52 10.21 -2.18
C GLU A 421 18.16 9.52 -2.01
N ALA A 422 18.12 8.42 -1.24
CA ALA A 422 16.88 7.73 -0.93
C ALA A 422 15.89 8.67 -0.23
N ALA A 423 16.32 9.38 0.81
CA ALA A 423 15.49 10.31 1.57
C ALA A 423 14.94 11.45 0.70
N LEU A 424 15.73 11.99 -0.23
CA LEU A 424 15.26 13.03 -1.15
C LEU A 424 14.14 12.51 -2.04
N ILE A 425 14.33 11.38 -2.74
CA ILE A 425 13.30 10.78 -3.60
C ILE A 425 12.02 10.53 -2.80
N VAL A 426 12.18 9.95 -1.61
CA VAL A 426 11.12 9.69 -0.63
C VAL A 426 10.28 10.93 -0.33
N MET A 427 10.91 12.09 -0.09
CA MET A 427 10.21 13.32 0.26
C MET A 427 9.53 13.94 -0.97
N PHE A 428 10.15 13.87 -2.14
CA PHE A 428 9.61 14.46 -3.36
C PHE A 428 8.41 13.70 -3.95
N LEU A 429 8.31 12.39 -3.74
CA LEU A 429 7.20 11.58 -4.26
C LEU A 429 5.83 12.04 -3.73
N PRO A 430 5.56 12.12 -2.41
CA PRO A 430 4.32 12.68 -1.90
C PRO A 430 4.10 14.13 -2.36
N LEU A 431 5.14 14.98 -2.37
CA LEU A 431 5.03 16.38 -2.79
C LEU A 431 4.50 16.54 -4.22
N GLY A 432 4.94 15.68 -5.15
CA GLY A 432 4.42 15.66 -6.51
C GLY A 432 2.92 15.32 -6.55
N LEU A 433 2.49 14.28 -5.80
CA LEU A 433 1.08 13.91 -5.70
C LEU A 433 0.22 14.99 -5.02
N ILE A 434 0.73 15.61 -3.96
CA ILE A 434 0.06 16.72 -3.26
C ILE A 434 -0.15 17.89 -4.22
N THR A 435 0.88 18.24 -4.99
CA THR A 435 0.78 19.29 -6.01
C THR A 435 -0.29 18.95 -7.05
N ALA A 436 -0.30 17.71 -7.55
CA ALA A 436 -1.35 17.25 -8.46
C ALA A 436 -2.75 17.35 -7.85
N ARG A 437 -2.90 17.00 -6.57
CA ARG A 437 -4.16 17.11 -5.83
C ARG A 437 -4.61 18.54 -5.65
N ILE A 438 -3.72 19.45 -5.26
CA ILE A 438 -4.00 20.88 -5.17
C ILE A 438 -4.47 21.41 -6.53
N LEU A 439 -3.85 21.00 -7.63
CA LEU A 439 -4.25 21.44 -8.96
C LEU A 439 -5.61 20.86 -9.41
N THR A 440 -6.00 19.67 -8.95
CA THR A 440 -7.15 18.91 -9.50
C THR A 440 -8.33 18.70 -8.54
N ASP A 441 -8.19 19.05 -7.27
CA ASP A 441 -9.18 18.79 -6.23
C ASP A 441 -9.36 20.01 -5.32
N LYS A 442 -10.58 20.57 -5.31
CA LYS A 442 -10.93 21.73 -4.49
C LYS A 442 -10.77 21.44 -3.00
N LYS A 443 -11.10 20.22 -2.54
CA LYS A 443 -10.95 19.82 -1.13
C LYS A 443 -9.49 19.77 -0.68
N TRP A 444 -8.54 19.66 -1.62
CA TRP A 444 -7.12 19.70 -1.31
C TRP A 444 -6.55 21.12 -1.25
N ARG A 445 -7.18 22.09 -1.91
CA ARG A 445 -6.77 23.51 -1.91
C ARG A 445 -7.12 24.23 -0.62
N TYR A 446 -8.23 23.86 0.01
CA TYR A 446 -8.75 24.55 1.19
C TYR A 446 -8.67 23.67 2.43
N LYS A 447 -8.62 24.33 3.59
CA LYS A 447 -8.75 23.70 4.90
C LYS A 447 -10.21 23.91 5.32
N ASP A 448 -11.05 22.90 5.07
CA ASP A 448 -12.44 22.87 5.54
C ASP A 448 -12.51 22.09 6.86
#